data_AF-A0A1I6AQB4-F1
#
_entry.id   AF-A0A1I6AQB4-F1
#
_cell.length_a   1.000
_cell.length_b   1.000
_cell.length_c   1.000
_cell.angle_alpha   90.00
_cell.angle_beta   90.00
_cell.angle_gamma   90.00
#
_symmetry.space_group_name_H-M   'P 1'
#
loop_
_entity.id
_entity.type
_entity.pdbx_description
1 polymer ?
#
loop_
_entity_poly.entity_id
_entity_poly.type
_entity_poly.pdbx_seq_one_letter_code
_entity_poly.pdbx_strand_id
1 'polypeptide(L)'
;METTHDLHKTNDTVSETGTYICAAGERKDLQKGEQFPVCPNTHQPTTWRHADHEHKSGEQVTESGGYQDKDGEHVELKQGEVFPNCPNTGQPTTWKHA
;
A
#
# COMPACT_ATOMS: atom_id res chain seq x y z
N MET A 1 -4.88 12.47 14.28
CA MET A 1 -5.05 11.23 15.08
C MET A 1 -4.42 10.14 14.25
N GLU A 2 -3.22 9.69 14.61
CA GLU A 2 -2.46 8.68 13.85
C GLU A 2 -3.11 7.32 14.12
N THR A 3 -4.02 6.93 13.23
CA THR A 3 -4.80 5.71 13.34
C THR A 3 -3.87 4.50 13.22
N THR A 4 -3.61 3.90 14.37
CA THR A 4 -2.88 2.65 14.59
C THR A 4 -3.71 1.45 14.13
N HIS A 5 -4.19 1.45 12.89
CA HIS A 5 -5.04 0.38 12.34
C HIS A 5 -4.36 -0.51 11.30
N ASP A 6 -3.13 -0.22 10.92
CA ASP A 6 -2.40 -0.95 9.88
C ASP A 6 -1.57 -2.12 10.41
N LEU A 7 -1.74 -2.50 11.68
CA LEU A 7 -0.92 -3.53 12.33
C LEU A 7 -1.63 -4.88 12.36
N HIS A 8 -1.27 -5.74 11.42
CA HIS A 8 -1.81 -7.08 11.25
C HIS A 8 -0.94 -8.15 11.92
N LYS A 9 -1.49 -9.34 12.16
CA LYS A 9 -0.77 -10.48 12.76
C LYS A 9 -0.61 -11.62 11.76
N THR A 10 0.36 -12.50 11.98
CA THR A 10 0.47 -13.74 11.20
C THR A 10 -0.84 -14.56 11.24
N ASN A 11 -1.25 -15.08 10.08
CA ASN A 11 -2.55 -15.71 9.77
C ASN A 11 -3.77 -14.80 9.78
N ASP A 12 -3.60 -13.50 10.04
CA ASP A 12 -4.68 -12.53 9.86
C ASP A 12 -5.03 -12.41 8.36
N THR A 13 -6.25 -12.01 8.05
CA THR A 13 -6.66 -11.81 6.65
C THR A 13 -6.26 -10.42 6.21
N VAL A 14 -5.57 -10.35 5.08
CA VAL A 14 -5.15 -9.10 4.46
C VAL A 14 -6.39 -8.36 4.00
N SER A 15 -6.70 -7.24 4.66
CA SER A 15 -7.86 -6.41 4.33
C SER A 15 -7.61 -5.54 3.10
N GLU A 16 -6.35 -5.23 2.83
CA GLU A 16 -5.90 -4.29 1.81
C GLU A 16 -4.71 -4.91 1.08
N THR A 17 -4.75 -4.97 -0.25
CA THR A 17 -3.54 -5.33 -1.00
C THR A 17 -2.51 -4.25 -0.72
N GLY A 18 -1.23 -4.60 -0.64
CA GLY A 18 -0.15 -3.62 -0.48
C GLY A 18 1.13 -4.25 0.04
N THR A 19 2.16 -3.43 0.25
CA THR A 19 3.40 -3.91 0.87
C THR A 19 3.25 -3.80 2.36
N TYR A 20 3.57 -4.89 3.04
CA TYR A 20 3.59 -4.95 4.48
C TYR A 20 5.00 -5.16 4.98
N ILE A 21 5.33 -4.53 6.10
CA ILE A 21 6.64 -4.60 6.73
C ILE A 21 6.49 -5.39 8.03
N CYS A 22 7.19 -6.51 8.14
CA CYS A 22 7.22 -7.33 9.34
C CYS A 22 7.94 -6.59 10.49
N ALA A 23 7.78 -7.03 11.75
CA ALA A 23 8.43 -6.39 12.91
C ALA A 23 9.97 -6.37 12.82
N ALA A 24 10.58 -7.27 12.04
CA ALA A 24 12.02 -7.28 11.75
C ALA A 24 12.45 -6.27 10.68
N GLY A 25 11.52 -5.55 10.04
CA GLY A 25 11.79 -4.60 8.96
C GLY A 25 11.74 -5.19 7.55
N GLU A 26 11.31 -6.45 7.40
CA GLU A 26 11.21 -7.11 6.08
C GLU A 26 9.92 -6.73 5.36
N ARG A 27 10.02 -6.29 4.10
CA ARG A 27 8.88 -5.93 3.26
C ARG A 27 8.35 -7.12 2.45
N LYS A 28 7.03 -7.24 2.33
CA LYS A 28 6.34 -8.28 1.58
C LYS A 28 5.05 -7.75 0.98
N ASP A 29 4.90 -7.89 -0.33
CA ASP A 29 3.66 -7.63 -1.03
C ASP A 29 2.63 -8.72 -0.67
N LEU A 30 1.48 -8.30 -0.19
CA LEU A 30 0.34 -9.16 0.12
C LEU A 30 -0.91 -8.64 -0.57
N GLN A 31 -1.80 -9.54 -0.96
CA GLN A 31 -3.04 -9.17 -1.63
C GLN A 31 -4.23 -9.30 -0.69
N LYS A 32 -5.24 -8.44 -0.87
CA LYS A 32 -6.50 -8.50 -0.15
C LYS A 32 -7.10 -9.91 -0.26
N GLY A 33 -7.40 -10.50 0.89
CA GLY A 33 -7.91 -11.86 1.03
C GLY A 33 -6.83 -12.93 1.24
N GLU A 34 -5.55 -12.60 1.09
CA GLU A 34 -4.46 -13.49 1.53
C GLU A 34 -4.31 -13.51 3.06
N GLN A 35 -3.50 -14.44 3.56
CA GLN A 35 -3.14 -14.50 4.97
C GLN A 35 -1.73 -13.98 5.19
N PHE A 36 -1.53 -13.17 6.22
CA PHE A 36 -0.21 -12.68 6.59
C PHE A 36 0.72 -13.84 6.95
N PRO A 37 1.84 -14.04 6.24
CA PRO A 37 2.76 -15.13 6.54
C PRO A 37 3.54 -14.88 7.85
N VAL A 38 4.31 -15.88 8.29
CA VAL A 38 5.38 -15.64 9.29
C VAL A 38 6.45 -14.72 8.69
N CYS A 39 7.18 -13.96 9.51
CA CYS A 39 8.27 -13.14 8.95
C CYS A 39 9.30 -14.07 8.30
N PRO A 40 9.69 -13.87 7.03
CA PRO A 40 10.67 -14.75 6.36
C PRO A 40 12.06 -14.69 7.00
N ASN A 41 12.36 -13.63 7.76
CA ASN A 41 13.64 -13.50 8.46
C ASN A 41 13.72 -14.38 9.71
N THR A 42 12.69 -14.34 10.56
CA THR A 42 12.67 -15.04 11.84
C THR A 42 11.94 -16.39 11.79
N HIS A 43 11.19 -16.64 10.71
CA HIS A 43 10.28 -17.78 10.53
C HIS A 43 9.26 -17.93 11.68
N GLN A 44 8.99 -16.84 12.40
CA GLN A 44 8.12 -16.81 13.58
C GLN A 44 6.91 -15.91 13.34
N PRO A 45 5.81 -16.12 14.08
CA PRO A 45 4.65 -15.24 14.02
C PRO A 45 5.08 -13.80 14.36
N THR A 46 4.70 -12.87 13.51
CA THR A 46 5.12 -11.47 13.56
C THR A 46 3.91 -10.56 13.42
N THR A 47 4.15 -9.27 13.66
CA THR A 47 3.21 -8.22 13.27
C THR A 47 3.67 -7.59 11.97
N TRP A 48 2.72 -7.36 11.08
CA TRP A 48 2.90 -6.72 9.79
C TRP A 48 2.28 -5.33 9.87
N ARG A 49 3.06 -4.31 9.53
CA ARG A 49 2.53 -2.95 9.35
C ARG A 49 2.39 -2.65 7.87
N HIS A 50 1.33 -1.99 7.45
CA HIS A 50 1.25 -1.50 6.07
C HIS A 50 2.39 -0.49 5.81
N ALA A 51 3.07 -0.62 4.68
CA ALA A 51 4.05 0.35 4.24
C ALA A 51 3.30 1.53 3.62
N ASP A 52 3.66 2.76 4.00
CA ASP A 52 3.17 3.95 3.32
C ASP A 52 3.58 3.87 1.84
N HIS A 53 2.60 3.78 0.95
CA HIS A 53 2.83 3.65 -0.48
C HIS A 53 2.69 5.00 -1.15
N GLU A 54 3.84 5.58 -1.50
CA GLU A 54 3.95 6.72 -2.39
C GLU A 54 4.25 6.22 -3.81
N HIS A 55 3.28 6.35 -4.71
CA HIS A 55 3.43 6.02 -6.13
C HIS A 55 3.64 7.28 -6.95
N LYS A 56 4.45 7.23 -8.02
CA LYS A 56 4.61 8.37 -8.94
C LYS A 56 3.73 8.21 -10.17
N SER A 57 3.36 9.34 -10.78
CA SER A 57 2.78 9.35 -12.12
C SER A 57 3.64 8.57 -13.11
N GLY A 58 3.01 7.68 -13.87
CA GLY A 58 3.69 6.77 -14.79
C GLY A 58 4.04 5.41 -14.19
N GLU A 59 3.91 5.20 -12.88
CA GLU A 59 4.03 3.87 -12.27
C GLU A 59 2.76 3.04 -12.51
N GLN A 60 2.92 1.72 -12.45
CA GLN A 60 1.76 0.82 -12.45
C GLN A 60 1.11 0.82 -11.07
N VAL A 61 -0.20 0.92 -11.10
CA VAL A 61 -1.08 0.82 -9.95
C VAL A 61 -1.00 -0.60 -9.44
N THR A 62 -0.41 -0.76 -8.25
CA THR A 62 -0.29 -2.06 -7.58
C THR A 62 -1.58 -2.44 -6.86
N GLU A 63 -2.39 -1.45 -6.48
CA GLU A 63 -3.57 -1.62 -5.64
C GLU A 63 -4.78 -0.93 -6.25
N SER A 64 -5.93 -1.60 -6.26
CA SER A 64 -7.15 -0.91 -6.72
C SER A 64 -7.70 -0.10 -5.56
N GLY A 65 -7.90 1.19 -5.73
CA GLY A 65 -8.41 2.04 -4.66
C GLY A 65 -8.41 3.51 -5.00
N GLY A 66 -8.73 4.31 -3.98
CA GLY A 66 -8.64 5.76 -4.02
C GLY A 66 -7.21 6.19 -3.78
N TYR A 67 -6.73 7.11 -4.60
CA TYR A 67 -5.40 7.68 -4.47
C TYR A 67 -5.51 9.18 -4.40
N GLN A 68 -4.81 9.78 -3.43
CA GLN A 68 -4.69 11.21 -3.25
C GLN A 68 -3.32 11.70 -3.67
N ASP A 69 -3.25 12.72 -4.52
CA ASP A 69 -1.99 13.35 -4.86
C ASP A 69 -1.53 14.36 -3.78
N LYS A 70 -0.28 14.84 -3.86
CA LYS A 70 0.24 15.87 -2.93
C LYS A 70 -0.56 17.19 -2.92
N ASP A 71 -1.28 17.52 -4.00
CA ASP A 71 -2.15 18.69 -4.11
C ASP A 71 -3.54 18.43 -3.49
N GLY A 72 -3.84 17.19 -3.13
CA GLY A 72 -5.11 16.77 -2.51
C GLY A 72 -6.13 16.23 -3.50
N GLU A 73 -5.77 16.02 -4.77
CA GLU A 73 -6.67 15.46 -5.79
C GLU A 73 -6.86 13.97 -5.60
N HIS A 74 -8.11 13.51 -5.66
CA HIS A 74 -8.45 12.10 -5.57
C HIS A 74 -8.71 11.48 -6.94
N VAL A 75 -8.15 10.30 -7.18
CA VAL A 75 -8.43 9.47 -8.35
C VAL A 75 -8.72 8.04 -7.90
N GLU A 76 -9.65 7.38 -8.57
CA GLU A 76 -9.89 5.96 -8.36
C GLU A 76 -9.14 5.19 -9.44
N LEU A 77 -8.17 4.37 -9.04
CA LEU A 77 -7.35 3.60 -9.97
C LEU A 77 -7.52 2.11 -9.69
N LYS A 78 -7.36 1.30 -10.73
CA LYS A 78 -7.42 -0.16 -10.62
C LYS A 78 -6.04 -0.76 -10.76
N GLN A 79 -5.81 -1.87 -10.10
CA GLN A 79 -4.57 -2.63 -10.20
C GLN A 79 -4.26 -2.93 -11.68
N GLY A 80 -3.05 -2.61 -12.11
CA GLY A 80 -2.58 -2.74 -13.48
C GLY A 80 -2.75 -1.47 -14.33
N GLU A 81 -3.50 -0.47 -13.88
CA GLU A 81 -3.54 0.85 -14.52
C GLU A 81 -2.23 1.61 -14.30
N VAL A 82 -2.10 2.80 -14.89
CA VAL A 82 -0.94 3.67 -14.72
C VAL A 82 -1.38 4.91 -13.96
N PHE A 83 -0.61 5.30 -12.95
CA PHE A 83 -0.85 6.54 -12.22
C PHE A 83 -0.82 7.74 -13.17
N PRO A 84 -1.92 8.50 -13.30
CA PRO A 84 -1.98 9.63 -14.20
C PRO A 84 -1.09 10.77 -13.68
N ASN A 85 -0.83 11.77 -14.52
CA ASN A 85 -0.28 13.04 -14.05
C ASN A 85 -1.32 13.80 -13.24
N CYS A 86 -0.87 14.73 -12.39
CA CYS A 86 -1.74 15.60 -11.59
C CYS A 86 -2.78 16.28 -12.51
N PRO A 87 -4.10 16.06 -12.31
CA PRO A 87 -5.13 16.62 -13.19
C PRO A 87 -5.15 18.15 -13.21
N ASN A 88 -4.75 18.79 -12.11
CA ASN A 88 -4.70 20.26 -12.02
C ASN A 88 -3.55 20.87 -12.83
N THR A 89 -2.35 20.28 -12.75
CA THR A 89 -1.13 20.86 -13.34
C THR A 89 -0.64 20.16 -14.61
N GLY A 90 -1.11 18.94 -14.87
CA GLY A 90 -0.63 18.06 -15.94
C GLY A 90 0.79 17.53 -15.71
N GLN A 91 1.40 17.78 -14.55
CA GLN A 91 2.77 17.38 -14.23
C GLN A 91 2.83 16.05 -13.49
N PRO A 92 3.96 15.32 -13.55
CA PRO A 92 4.15 14.12 -12.75
C PRO A 92 4.07 14.45 -11.27
N THR A 93 3.22 13.74 -10.55
CA THR A 93 2.96 13.91 -9.11
C THR A 93 3.21 12.60 -8.36
N THR A 94 3.09 12.67 -7.04
CA THR A 94 3.11 11.50 -6.16
C THR A 94 1.69 11.28 -5.66
N TRP A 95 1.20 10.07 -5.84
CA TRP A 95 -0.05 9.53 -5.38
C TRP A 95 0.16 8.72 -4.11
N LYS A 96 -0.67 8.96 -3.12
CA LYS A 96 -0.73 8.20 -1.87
C LYS A 96 -2.05 7.47 -1.84
N HIS A 97 -2.06 6.22 -1.42
CA HIS A 97 -3.32 5.52 -1.20
C HIS A 97 -4.09 6.23 -0.08
N ALA A 98 -5.38 6.52 -0.30
CA ALA A 98 -6.21 7.41 0.53
C ALA A 98 -7.43 6.72 1.12
#